data_AF-A0A7C6N074-F1
#
_entry.id   AF-A0A7C6N074-F1
#
_cell.length_a   1.000
_cell.length_b   1.000
_cell.length_c   1.000
_cell.angle_alpha   90.00
_cell.angle_beta   90.00
_cell.angle_gamma   90.00
#
_symmetry.space_group_name_H-M   'P 1'
#
loop_
_entity.id
_entity.type
_entity.pdbx_description
1 polymer ?
#
loop_
_entity_poly.entity_id
_entity_poly.type
_entity_poly.pdbx_seq_one_letter_code
_entity_poly.pdbx_strand_id
1 'polypeptide(L)'
;MDIVKNSMFSKIYEVDCFQKEFKKMTKEKLAIKPPYPRYQKWLIASLTILEEYGKDAINLENFEQLESVKPSIYSIRYPKSKLNPRVLYVYLENGDILLLTAFKEERKSDYTRNIKMVKKRLKALDA
;
A
#
# COMPACT_ATOMS: atom_id res chain seq x y z
N MET A 1 -1.89 16.37 -6.77
CA MET A 1 -1.62 15.13 -6.00
C MET A 1 -0.98 14.26 -7.00
N ASP A 2 0.26 13.92 -6.75
CA ASP A 2 1.10 13.49 -7.85
C ASP A 2 1.45 12.02 -7.67
N ILE A 3 1.54 11.31 -8.78
CA ILE A 3 1.98 9.92 -8.81
C ILE A 3 3.49 9.93 -8.99
N VAL A 4 4.19 9.26 -8.08
CA VAL A 4 5.64 9.12 -8.08
C VAL A 4 5.99 7.66 -8.33
N LYS A 5 6.94 7.40 -9.22
CA LYS A 5 7.45 6.05 -9.44
C LYS A 5 8.28 5.60 -8.25
N ASN A 6 8.02 4.40 -7.73
CA ASN A 6 8.83 3.86 -6.66
C ASN A 6 10.25 3.56 -7.17
N SER A 7 11.28 3.99 -6.44
CA SER A 7 12.66 3.87 -6.92
C SER A 7 13.21 2.44 -6.91
N MET A 8 12.58 1.51 -6.19
CA MET A 8 13.04 0.12 -6.06
C MET A 8 12.35 -0.84 -7.02
N PHE A 9 11.22 -0.46 -7.60
CA PHE A 9 10.33 -1.36 -8.34
C PHE A 9 9.90 -0.74 -9.66
N SER A 10 9.76 -1.55 -10.70
CA SER A 10 9.51 -1.06 -12.06
C SER A 10 8.03 -0.79 -12.35
N LYS A 11 7.14 -1.57 -11.72
CA LYS A 11 5.67 -1.56 -11.89
C LYS A 11 4.92 -0.91 -10.72
N ILE A 12 5.64 -0.33 -9.76
CA ILE A 12 5.02 0.21 -8.54
C ILE A 12 5.19 1.72 -8.49
N TYR A 13 4.06 2.37 -8.26
CA TYR A 13 3.93 3.81 -8.09
C TYR A 13 3.27 4.10 -6.75
N GLU A 14 3.41 5.32 -6.28
CA GLU A 14 2.85 5.78 -5.03
C GLU A 14 2.38 7.22 -5.16
N VAL A 15 1.35 7.59 -4.41
CA VAL A 15 1.01 9.01 -4.27
C VAL A 15 2.09 9.71 -3.46
N ASP A 16 2.39 10.97 -3.81
CA ASP A 16 3.40 11.84 -3.17
C ASP A 16 3.40 11.82 -1.62
N CYS A 17 2.23 11.67 -1.00
CA CYS A 17 2.05 11.67 0.44
C CYS A 17 2.24 10.30 1.11
N PHE A 18 2.35 9.20 0.35
CA PHE A 18 2.38 7.83 0.87
C PHE A 18 3.55 7.60 1.84
N GLN A 19 4.78 7.98 1.45
CA GLN A 19 5.97 7.77 2.28
C GLN A 19 5.87 8.49 3.63
N LYS A 20 5.26 9.68 3.64
CA LYS A 20 5.02 10.44 4.87
C LYS A 20 4.02 9.72 5.79
N GLU A 21 2.96 9.15 5.23
CA GLU A 21 1.97 8.36 5.97
C GLU A 21 2.60 7.08 6.54
N PHE A 22 3.36 6.37 5.72
CA PHE A 22 4.05 5.15 6.12
C PHE A 22 5.02 5.42 7.28
N LYS A 23 5.88 6.44 7.15
CA LYS A 23 6.80 6.86 8.22
C LYS A 23 6.07 7.27 9.50
N LYS A 24 4.96 8.00 9.38
CA LYS A 24 4.15 8.43 10.53
C LYS A 24 3.53 7.23 11.26
N MET A 25 3.04 6.25 10.50
CA MET A 25 2.43 5.03 11.03
C MET A 25 3.45 4.17 11.76
N THR A 26 4.59 3.89 11.13
CA THR A 26 5.60 2.97 11.68
C THR A 26 6.46 3.61 12.77
N LYS A 27 6.59 4.94 12.74
CA LYS A 27 7.54 5.71 13.54
C LYS A 27 9.00 5.26 13.32
N GLU A 28 9.27 4.54 12.24
CA GLU A 28 10.61 4.07 11.90
C GLU A 28 11.40 5.16 11.16
N LYS A 29 12.71 5.22 11.43
CA LYS A 29 13.65 5.94 10.57
C LYS A 29 13.97 5.04 9.38
N LEU A 30 13.38 5.34 8.22
CA LEU A 30 13.62 4.60 6.98
C LEU A 30 15.10 4.68 6.58
N ALA A 31 15.65 3.54 6.16
CA ALA A 31 17.02 3.42 5.72
C ALA A 31 17.10 3.47 4.18
N ILE A 32 18.11 4.16 3.66
CA ILE A 32 18.38 4.26 2.21
C ILE A 32 18.93 2.94 1.67
N LYS A 33 19.71 2.23 2.49
CA LYS A 33 20.34 0.94 2.18
C LYS A 33 20.19 -0.04 3.34
N PRO A 34 20.38 -1.36 3.13
CA PRO A 34 20.32 -2.34 4.20
C PRO A 34 21.32 -2.05 5.34
N PRO A 35 21.04 -2.46 6.59
CA PRO A 35 19.84 -3.20 7.00
C PRO A 35 18.59 -2.31 7.11
N TYR A 36 17.48 -2.78 6.54
CA TYR A 36 16.20 -2.08 6.62
C TYR A 36 15.51 -2.34 7.98
N PRO A 37 14.87 -1.32 8.57
CA PRO A 37 14.06 -1.51 9.77
C PRO A 37 12.84 -2.41 9.46
N ARG A 38 12.21 -2.93 10.52
CA ARG A 38 11.27 -4.05 10.45
C ARG A 38 10.11 -3.79 9.48
N TYR A 39 9.43 -2.66 9.60
CA TYR A 39 8.26 -2.38 8.76
C TYR A 39 8.66 -2.02 7.35
N GLN A 40 9.77 -1.32 7.15
CA GLN A 40 10.32 -1.11 5.80
C GLN A 40 10.67 -2.44 5.13
N LYS A 41 11.32 -3.37 5.84
CA LYS A 41 11.63 -4.71 5.33
C LYS A 41 10.37 -5.49 4.94
N TRP A 42 9.33 -5.42 5.77
CA TRP A 42 8.02 -6.01 5.45
C TRP A 42 7.43 -5.42 4.17
N LEU A 43 7.35 -4.09 4.08
CA LEU A 43 6.78 -3.44 2.90
C LEU A 43 7.56 -3.82 1.64
N ILE A 44 8.90 -3.74 1.67
CA ILE A 44 9.74 -4.15 0.54
C ILE A 44 9.43 -5.58 0.11
N ALA A 45 9.38 -6.54 1.05
CA ALA A 45 9.06 -7.92 0.72
C ALA A 45 7.65 -8.09 0.11
N SER A 46 6.65 -7.38 0.63
CA SER A 46 5.30 -7.38 0.06
C SER A 46 5.25 -6.76 -1.35
N LEU A 47 6.00 -5.69 -1.57
CA LEU A 47 6.08 -5.04 -2.89
C LEU A 47 6.83 -5.91 -3.91
N THR A 48 7.88 -6.64 -3.49
CA THR A 48 8.53 -7.66 -4.34
C THR A 48 7.54 -8.71 -4.82
N ILE A 49 6.69 -9.22 -3.92
CA ILE A 49 5.64 -10.19 -4.28
C ILE A 49 4.65 -9.56 -5.28
N LEU A 50 4.24 -8.32 -5.07
CA LEU A 50 3.32 -7.66 -6.01
C LEU A 50 3.94 -7.43 -7.40
N GLU A 51 5.23 -7.10 -7.49
CA GLU A 51 5.90 -6.92 -8.78
C GLU A 51 6.02 -8.24 -9.56
N GLU A 52 6.28 -9.34 -8.85
CA GLU A 52 6.45 -10.68 -9.43
C GLU A 52 5.11 -11.32 -9.81
N TYR A 53 4.14 -11.32 -8.90
CA TYR A 53 2.89 -12.07 -9.05
C TYR A 53 1.69 -11.22 -9.45
N GLY A 54 1.76 -9.89 -9.34
CA GLY A 54 0.65 -8.99 -9.63
C GLY A 54 -0.63 -9.43 -8.93
N LYS A 55 -1.73 -9.59 -9.69
CA LYS A 55 -3.05 -9.97 -9.17
C LYS A 55 -3.05 -11.32 -8.43
N ASP A 56 -2.17 -12.25 -8.78
CA ASP A 56 -2.12 -13.57 -8.15
C ASP A 56 -1.61 -13.51 -6.70
N ALA A 57 -0.99 -12.40 -6.28
CA ALA A 57 -0.61 -12.15 -4.90
C ALA A 57 -1.80 -12.22 -3.93
N ILE A 58 -3.03 -12.01 -4.41
CA ILE A 58 -4.27 -12.11 -3.61
C ILE A 58 -4.46 -13.50 -2.97
N ASN A 59 -3.83 -14.54 -3.52
CA ASN A 59 -3.89 -15.90 -3.00
C ASN A 59 -3.01 -16.09 -1.74
N LEU A 60 -2.19 -15.10 -1.38
CA LEU A 60 -1.32 -15.14 -0.21
C LEU A 60 -1.96 -14.39 0.97
N GLU A 61 -1.74 -14.88 2.19
CA GLU A 61 -2.33 -14.33 3.43
C GLU A 61 -2.02 -12.84 3.71
N ASN A 62 -1.00 -12.31 3.04
CA ASN A 62 -0.55 -10.93 3.19
C ASN A 62 -1.39 -9.95 2.37
N PHE A 63 -2.33 -10.42 1.56
CA PHE A 63 -3.12 -9.58 0.67
C PHE A 63 -4.60 -9.89 0.82
N GLU A 64 -5.42 -8.86 0.67
CA GLU A 64 -6.87 -9.02 0.64
C GLU A 64 -7.51 -7.96 -0.28
N GLN A 65 -8.68 -8.28 -0.79
CA GLN A 65 -9.51 -7.36 -1.54
C GLN A 65 -10.58 -6.81 -0.60
N LEU A 66 -10.63 -5.48 -0.47
CA LEU A 66 -11.56 -4.81 0.44
C LEU A 66 -12.89 -4.44 -0.23
N GLU A 67 -12.83 -4.05 -1.50
CA GLU A 67 -14.02 -3.74 -2.28
C GLU A 67 -13.87 -4.25 -3.71
N SER A 68 -14.99 -4.75 -4.24
CA SER A 68 -15.11 -5.24 -5.62
C SER A 68 -15.65 -4.20 -6.60
N VAL A 69 -15.84 -2.95 -6.16
CA VAL A 69 -16.23 -1.83 -7.04
C VAL A 69 -14.99 -1.35 -7.79
N LYS A 70 -15.11 -1.02 -9.09
CA LYS A 70 -13.96 -0.58 -9.91
C LYS A 70 -13.55 0.88 -9.60
N PRO A 71 -12.24 1.18 -9.52
CA PRO A 71 -11.14 0.22 -9.41
C PRO A 71 -11.18 -0.49 -8.05
N SER A 72 -10.96 -1.81 -8.06
CA SER A 72 -10.97 -2.61 -6.85
C SER A 72 -9.86 -2.20 -5.90
N ILE A 73 -10.20 -2.04 -4.62
CA ILE A 73 -9.26 -1.60 -3.59
C ILE A 73 -8.74 -2.84 -2.86
N TYR A 74 -7.42 -2.94 -2.80
CA TYR A 74 -6.70 -4.03 -2.15
C TYR A 74 -5.94 -3.51 -0.93
N SER A 75 -5.54 -4.44 -0.07
CA SER A 75 -4.80 -4.15 1.15
C SER A 75 -3.63 -5.12 1.30
N ILE A 76 -2.44 -4.57 1.57
CA ILE A 76 -1.29 -5.33 2.07
C ILE A 76 -1.40 -5.38 3.59
N ARG A 77 -1.22 -6.57 4.14
CA ARG A 77 -1.30 -6.88 5.57
C ARG A 77 0.07 -7.30 6.08
N TYR A 78 0.33 -7.02 7.36
CA TYR A 78 1.40 -7.69 8.11
C TYR A 78 0.80 -8.57 9.20
N PRO A 79 0.49 -9.84 8.91
CA PRO A 79 -0.08 -10.76 9.89
C PRO A 79 0.77 -10.83 11.16
N LYS A 80 0.12 -10.99 12.32
CA LYS A 80 0.76 -11.14 13.65
C LYS A 80 1.58 -9.94 14.14
N SER A 81 1.60 -8.82 13.40
CA SER A 81 2.24 -7.59 13.85
C SER A 81 1.40 -6.88 14.92
N LYS A 82 2.02 -6.49 16.05
CA LYS A 82 1.37 -5.66 17.08
C LYS A 82 0.88 -4.30 16.55
N LEU A 83 1.55 -3.76 15.54
CA LEU A 83 1.13 -2.51 14.91
C LEU A 83 -0.09 -2.73 13.99
N ASN A 84 -0.28 -3.93 13.44
CA ASN A 84 -1.29 -4.22 12.42
C ASN A 84 -1.33 -3.16 11.28
N PRO A 85 -0.17 -2.91 10.60
CA PRO A 85 -0.11 -1.96 9.52
C PRO A 85 -0.88 -2.46 8.29
N ARG A 86 -1.42 -1.52 7.54
CA ARG A 86 -2.11 -1.71 6.27
C ARG A 86 -1.58 -0.75 5.23
N VAL A 87 -1.47 -1.22 3.99
CA VAL A 87 -1.22 -0.38 2.82
C VAL A 87 -2.32 -0.63 1.80
N LEU A 88 -3.08 0.40 1.46
CA LEU A 88 -4.10 0.28 0.41
C LEU A 88 -3.51 0.61 -0.94
N TYR A 89 -3.88 -0.19 -1.93
CA TYR A 89 -3.42 -0.05 -3.30
C TYR A 89 -4.51 -0.45 -4.29
N VAL A 90 -4.30 -0.09 -5.56
CA VAL A 90 -5.10 -0.52 -6.70
C VAL A 90 -4.19 -1.04 -7.81
N TYR A 91 -4.75 -1.84 -8.71
CA TYR A 91 -4.15 -2.11 -10.02
C TYR A 91 -4.66 -1.07 -11.02
N LEU A 92 -3.74 -0.46 -11.76
CA LEU A 92 -4.01 0.41 -12.90
C LEU A 92 -4.37 -0.44 -14.13
N GLU A 93 -4.91 0.20 -15.18
CA GLU A 93 -5.37 -0.50 -16.39
C GLU A 93 -4.26 -1.28 -17.11
N ASN A 94 -3.03 -0.76 -17.08
CA ASN A 94 -1.84 -1.39 -17.64
C ASN A 94 -1.24 -2.49 -16.74
N GLY A 95 -1.84 -2.76 -15.57
CA GLY A 95 -1.37 -3.76 -14.61
C GLY A 95 -0.37 -3.23 -13.58
N ASP A 96 0.06 -1.96 -13.68
CA ASP A 96 0.89 -1.33 -12.65
C ASP A 96 0.13 -1.19 -11.33
N ILE A 97 0.88 -1.06 -10.24
CA ILE A 97 0.35 -0.97 -8.88
C ILE A 97 0.51 0.46 -8.37
N LEU A 98 -0.57 1.04 -7.85
CA LEU A 98 -0.54 2.36 -7.21
C LEU A 98 -0.81 2.25 -5.71
N LEU A 99 0.20 2.57 -4.90
CA LEU A 99 0.09 2.67 -3.45
C LEU A 99 -0.58 4.00 -3.08
N LEU A 100 -1.67 3.92 -2.32
CA LEU A 100 -2.54 5.06 -2.07
C LEU A 100 -2.48 5.57 -0.63
N THR A 101 -2.35 4.71 0.37
CA THR A 101 -2.25 5.11 1.78
C THR A 101 -1.62 4.03 2.64
N ALA A 102 -0.97 4.44 3.72
CA ALA A 102 -0.50 3.55 4.78
C ALA A 102 -1.11 3.95 6.13
N PHE A 103 -1.67 3.01 6.87
CA PHE A 103 -2.30 3.29 8.16
C PHE A 103 -2.26 2.10 9.13
N LYS A 104 -2.38 2.42 10.41
CA LYS A 104 -2.52 1.43 11.49
C LYS A 104 -4.00 1.04 11.59
N GLU A 105 -4.33 -0.24 11.47
CA GLU A 105 -5.69 -0.70 11.74
C GLU A 105 -5.83 -1.06 13.23
N GLU A 106 -6.56 -0.22 13.97
CA GLU A 106 -6.91 -0.44 15.37
C GLU A 106 -8.35 -0.96 15.53
N ARG A 107 -9.23 -0.60 14.60
CA ARG A 107 -10.64 -0.95 14.58
C ARG A 107 -11.18 -1.04 13.16
N LYS A 108 -12.28 -1.76 12.98
CA LYS A 108 -12.94 -1.95 11.68
C LYS A 108 -13.28 -0.63 10.96
N SER A 109 -13.62 0.42 11.70
CA SER A 109 -13.95 1.73 11.10
C SER A 109 -12.75 2.44 10.47
N ASP A 110 -11.52 2.04 10.80
CA ASP A 110 -10.32 2.58 10.17
C ASP A 110 -10.26 2.20 8.68
N TYR A 111 -10.71 0.99 8.32
CA TYR A 111 -10.87 0.62 6.91
C TYR A 111 -11.85 1.53 6.19
N THR A 112 -13.06 1.70 6.74
CA THR A 112 -14.09 2.53 6.11
C THR A 112 -13.61 3.96 5.88
N ARG A 113 -12.89 4.53 6.85
CA ARG A 113 -12.30 5.87 6.72
C ARG A 113 -11.24 5.92 5.60
N ASN A 114 -10.31 4.96 5.59
CA ASN A 114 -9.22 4.96 4.63
C ASN A 114 -9.68 4.62 3.21
N ILE A 115 -10.70 3.77 3.04
CA ILE A 115 -11.35 3.50 1.75
C ILE A 115 -11.99 4.78 1.20
N LYS A 116 -12.72 5.55 2.02
CA LYS A 116 -13.28 6.85 1.60
C LYS A 116 -12.18 7.82 1.14
N MET A 117 -11.05 7.84 1.86
CA MET A 117 -9.90 8.65 1.49
C MET A 117 -9.29 8.20 0.16
N VAL A 118 -9.07 6.89 -0.03
CA VAL A 118 -8.59 6.30 -1.28
C VAL A 118 -9.49 6.69 -2.46
N LYS A 119 -10.81 6.56 -2.32
CA LYS A 119 -11.77 6.98 -3.36
C LYS A 119 -11.64 8.44 -3.73
N LYS A 120 -11.44 9.32 -2.73
CA LYS A 120 -11.19 10.75 -2.96
C LYS A 120 -9.86 10.98 -3.69
N ARG A 121 -8.81 10.22 -3.36
CA ARG A 121 -7.50 10.31 -4.03
C ARG A 121 -7.60 9.90 -5.49
N LEU A 122 -8.21 8.74 -5.76
CA LEU A 122 -8.44 8.26 -7.12
C LEU A 122 -9.19 9.29 -7.97
N LYS A 123 -10.30 9.85 -7.46
CA LYS A 123 -11.03 10.91 -8.15
C LYS A 123 -10.19 12.17 -8.42
N ALA A 124 -9.23 12.48 -7.56
CA ALA A 124 -8.35 13.64 -7.74
C ALA A 124 -7.20 13.38 -8.71
N LEU A 125 -6.90 12.10 -9.01
CA LEU A 125 -5.91 11.69 -10.00
C LEU A 125 -6.52 11.58 -11.41
N ASP A 126 -7.83 11.31 -11.48
CA ASP A 126 -8.60 11.29 -12.73
C ASP A 126 -9.04 12.69 -13.21
N ALA A 127 -8.80 13.73 -12.41
CA ALA A 127 -9.24 15.12 -12.64
C ALA A 127 -8.12 15.98 -13.22
#